data_AF-A0A937T7T6-F1
#
_entry.id   AF-A0A937T7T6-F1
#
_cell.length_a   1.000
_cell.length_b   1.000
_cell.length_c   1.000
_cell.angle_alpha   90.00
_cell.angle_beta   90.00
_cell.angle_gamma   90.00
#
_symmetry.space_group_name_H-M   'P 1'
#
loop_
_entity.id
_entity.type
_entity.pdbx_description
1 polymer ?
#
loop_
_entity_poly.entity_id
_entity_poly.type
_entity_poly.pdbx_seq_one_letter_code
_entity_poly.pdbx_strand_id
1 'polypeptide(L)'
;MTQRSTAMNEKIAWQGTLVSVQPRIRLTRSFDQRNHSYLGYALRVQGIIGEDEREFTVGIGKAARLRHQFRAGDIVSGMAQPVADERTESVELYKASRLKVVERAADVVTVPPPWLGLPPELPVYRQRGHRRLDARTYQAKCLGCIWGCRMPVEMIIDQWNPSQKRYRFETFCYGPKSCSLYRAGPTRKVPGRKGMSWEEENWVDEDATAHRGEDE
;
A
#
# COMPACT_ATOMS: atom_id res chain seq x y z
N MET A 1 25.79 -1.28 -26.13
CA MET A 1 24.72 -0.69 -25.29
C MET A 1 23.37 -0.97 -25.94
N THR A 2 22.81 -2.19 -25.88
CA THR A 2 21.53 -2.45 -26.59
C THR A 2 20.76 -3.72 -26.18
N GLN A 3 20.78 -4.13 -24.91
CA GLN A 3 19.94 -5.26 -24.44
C GLN A 3 19.21 -5.04 -23.10
N ARG A 4 19.46 -3.95 -22.37
CA ARG A 4 18.82 -3.71 -21.06
C ARG A 4 17.50 -2.94 -21.10
N SER A 5 17.14 -2.30 -22.24
CA SER A 5 15.95 -1.43 -22.30
C SER A 5 14.67 -2.13 -22.74
N THR A 6 14.73 -3.28 -23.42
CA THR A 6 13.55 -4.02 -23.90
C THR A 6 12.89 -4.87 -22.82
N ALA A 7 13.66 -5.40 -21.85
CA ALA A 7 13.13 -6.29 -20.80
C ALA A 7 12.18 -5.59 -19.80
N MET A 8 12.35 -4.29 -19.54
CA MET A 8 11.51 -3.56 -18.56
C MET A 8 10.08 -3.25 -19.06
N ASN A 9 9.79 -3.47 -20.35
CA ASN A 9 8.46 -3.24 -20.92
C ASN A 9 7.67 -4.53 -21.17
N GLU A 10 8.28 -5.70 -20.97
CA GLU A 10 7.58 -6.96 -21.16
C GLU A 10 6.65 -7.26 -19.98
N LYS A 11 5.45 -7.74 -20.29
CA LYS A 11 4.50 -8.15 -19.24
C LYS A 11 4.71 -9.61 -18.92
N ILE A 12 4.86 -9.89 -17.64
CA ILE A 12 4.99 -11.23 -17.08
C ILE A 12 3.58 -11.73 -16.73
N ALA A 13 3.28 -12.96 -17.14
CA ALA A 13 2.05 -13.65 -16.75
C ALA A 13 2.12 -14.07 -15.29
N TRP A 14 1.01 -13.98 -14.58
CA TRP A 14 0.93 -14.42 -13.20
C TRP A 14 -0.45 -14.97 -12.86
N GLN A 15 -0.49 -15.87 -11.88
CA GLN A 15 -1.71 -16.41 -11.30
C GLN A 15 -1.47 -16.84 -9.85
N GLY A 16 -2.54 -16.88 -9.06
CA GLY A 16 -2.45 -17.37 -7.69
C GLY A 16 -3.63 -16.98 -6.83
N THR A 17 -3.52 -17.27 -5.55
CA THR A 17 -4.52 -16.93 -4.55
C THR A 17 -4.21 -15.56 -3.95
N LEU A 18 -5.21 -14.69 -3.86
CA LEU A 18 -5.08 -13.41 -3.17
C LEU A 18 -4.94 -13.61 -1.67
N VAL A 19 -3.81 -13.18 -1.12
CA VAL A 19 -3.56 -13.13 0.33
C VAL A 19 -4.21 -11.88 0.93
N SER A 20 -4.13 -10.75 0.22
CA SER A 20 -4.66 -9.47 0.70
C SER A 20 -4.91 -8.49 -0.44
N VAL A 21 -5.84 -7.56 -0.22
CA VAL A 21 -6.00 -6.37 -1.06
C VAL A 21 -5.98 -5.12 -0.19
N GLN A 22 -4.92 -4.31 -0.33
CA GLN A 22 -4.67 -3.11 0.47
C GLN A 22 -4.65 -1.85 -0.41
N PRO A 23 -4.92 -0.65 0.13
CA PRO A 23 -4.76 0.58 -0.63
C PRO A 23 -3.29 0.78 -1.04
N ARG A 24 -3.07 1.18 -2.29
CA ARG A 24 -1.76 1.60 -2.81
C ARG A 24 -1.71 3.12 -2.82
N ILE A 25 -1.02 3.67 -1.83
CA ILE A 25 -0.89 5.11 -1.58
C ILE A 25 0.60 5.44 -1.51
N ARG A 26 1.00 6.54 -2.15
CA ARG A 26 2.35 7.11 -2.02
C ARG A 26 2.27 8.36 -1.16
N LEU A 27 3.25 8.51 -0.26
CA LEU A 27 3.40 9.70 0.57
C LEU A 27 4.61 10.50 0.10
N THR A 28 4.42 11.80 -0.14
CA THR A 28 5.50 12.74 -0.34
C THR A 28 5.59 13.64 0.88
N ARG A 29 6.80 13.82 1.42
CA ARG A 29 7.08 14.73 2.53
C ARG A 29 8.15 15.74 2.15
N SER A 30 8.01 16.96 2.63
CA SER A 30 9.01 18.03 2.54
C SER A 30 8.97 18.82 3.83
N PHE A 31 9.92 18.57 4.73
CA PHE A 31 9.90 19.11 6.09
C PHE A 31 8.58 18.79 6.82
N ASP A 32 7.76 19.79 7.17
CA ASP A 32 6.45 19.67 7.82
C ASP A 32 5.30 19.40 6.83
N GLN A 33 5.54 19.53 5.53
CA GLN A 33 4.53 19.31 4.50
C GLN A 33 4.38 17.83 4.14
N ARG A 34 3.13 17.42 3.89
CA ARG A 34 2.77 16.05 3.50
C ARG A 34 1.71 16.03 2.40
N ASN A 35 1.88 15.17 1.41
CA ASN A 35 0.89 14.94 0.35
C ASN A 35 0.70 13.45 0.05
N HIS A 36 -0.54 13.02 -0.13
CA HIS A 36 -0.90 11.63 -0.40
C HIS A 36 -1.40 11.45 -1.83
N SER A 37 -0.75 10.57 -2.59
CA SER A 37 -1.19 10.13 -3.91
C SER A 37 -1.89 8.78 -3.82
N TYR A 38 -3.19 8.76 -4.12
CA TYR A 38 -4.04 7.56 -4.05
C TYR A 38 -4.05 6.83 -5.40
N LEU A 39 -3.10 5.92 -5.59
CA LEU A 39 -2.76 5.32 -6.89
C LEU A 39 -3.67 4.15 -7.29
N GLY A 40 -4.22 3.42 -6.32
CA GLY A 40 -4.96 2.18 -6.60
C GLY A 40 -4.93 1.22 -5.42
N TYR A 41 -4.79 -0.07 -5.71
CA TYR A 41 -4.72 -1.14 -4.72
C TYR A 41 -3.51 -2.01 -4.97
N ALA A 42 -2.97 -2.59 -3.91
CA ALA A 42 -1.93 -3.59 -3.94
C ALA A 42 -2.57 -4.96 -3.68
N LEU A 43 -2.48 -5.84 -4.66
CA LEU A 43 -2.78 -7.26 -4.53
C LEU A 43 -1.54 -7.95 -3.99
N ARG A 44 -1.67 -8.72 -2.91
CA ARG A 44 -0.65 -9.70 -2.51
C ARG A 44 -1.12 -11.07 -2.97
N VAL A 45 -0.28 -11.77 -3.71
CA VAL A 45 -0.62 -13.03 -4.38
C VAL A 45 0.38 -14.09 -3.91
N GLN A 46 -0.13 -15.23 -3.47
CA GLN A 46 0.65 -16.45 -3.35
C GLN A 46 0.39 -17.29 -4.60
N GLY A 47 1.41 -17.53 -5.42
CA GLY A 47 1.26 -18.30 -6.65
C GLY A 47 2.45 -18.20 -7.58
N ILE A 48 2.18 -18.21 -8.88
CA ILE A 48 3.20 -18.28 -9.93
C ILE A 48 3.28 -16.94 -10.67
N ILE A 49 4.50 -16.46 -10.87
CA ILE A 49 4.85 -15.28 -11.67
C ILE A 49 5.95 -15.66 -12.66
N GLY A 50 5.62 -15.65 -13.95
CA GLY A 50 6.52 -16.23 -14.96
C GLY A 50 6.70 -17.72 -14.70
N GLU A 51 7.92 -18.11 -14.34
CA GLU A 51 8.30 -19.49 -14.00
C GLU A 51 8.52 -19.69 -12.48
N ASP A 52 8.43 -18.62 -11.68
CA ASP A 52 8.71 -18.66 -10.23
C ASP A 52 7.43 -18.84 -9.41
N GLU A 53 7.43 -19.80 -8.49
CA GLU A 53 6.39 -19.94 -7.47
C GLU A 53 6.79 -19.26 -6.16
N ARG A 54 6.11 -18.18 -5.78
CA ARG A 54 6.39 -17.40 -4.58
C ARG A 54 5.24 -16.45 -4.21
N GLU A 55 5.40 -15.76 -3.09
CA GLU A 55 4.58 -14.58 -2.81
C GLU A 55 5.11 -13.38 -3.61
N PHE A 56 4.20 -12.60 -4.20
CA PHE A 56 4.51 -11.36 -4.90
C PHE A 56 3.36 -10.33 -4.80
N THR A 57 3.62 -9.10 -5.24
CA THR A 57 2.65 -8.01 -5.17
C THR A 57 2.38 -7.33 -6.52
N VAL A 58 1.10 -7.06 -6.81
CA VAL A 58 0.64 -6.45 -8.07
C VAL A 58 -0.22 -5.21 -7.80
N GLY A 59 0.20 -4.08 -8.37
CA GLY A 59 -0.54 -2.82 -8.35
C GLY A 59 -1.64 -2.78 -9.40
N ILE A 60 -2.87 -2.49 -8.97
CA ILE A 60 -4.04 -2.31 -9.83
C ILE A 60 -4.67 -0.93 -9.63
N GLY A 61 -5.37 -0.43 -10.67
CA GLY A 61 -6.08 0.84 -10.62
C GLY A 61 -7.48 0.73 -10.00
N LYS A 62 -8.12 1.90 -9.78
CA LYS A 62 -9.47 2.02 -9.19
C LYS A 62 -10.54 1.27 -10.01
N ALA A 63 -10.46 1.36 -11.33
CA ALA A 63 -11.38 0.70 -12.26
C ALA A 63 -11.30 -0.83 -12.17
N ALA A 64 -10.09 -1.38 -11.98
CA ALA A 64 -9.91 -2.83 -11.81
C ALA A 64 -10.54 -3.32 -10.50
N ARG A 65 -10.36 -2.59 -9.39
CA ARG A 65 -11.05 -2.90 -8.13
C ARG A 65 -12.56 -2.87 -8.30
N LEU A 66 -13.11 -1.83 -8.93
CA LEU A 66 -14.56 -1.71 -9.14
C LEU A 66 -15.12 -2.86 -9.99
N ARG A 67 -14.44 -3.22 -11.08
CA ARG A 67 -14.86 -4.27 -12.01
C ARG A 67 -14.80 -5.66 -11.41
N HIS A 68 -13.70 -5.99 -10.73
CA HIS A 68 -13.42 -7.36 -10.30
C HIS A 68 -13.75 -7.61 -8.83
N GLN A 69 -13.83 -6.56 -8.01
CA GLN A 69 -14.11 -6.64 -6.58
C GLN A 69 -13.21 -7.67 -5.88
N PHE A 70 -11.90 -7.59 -6.15
CA PHE A 70 -10.90 -8.51 -5.59
C PHE A 70 -10.97 -8.55 -4.07
N ARG A 71 -10.91 -9.76 -3.52
CA ARG A 71 -10.86 -10.02 -2.07
C ARG A 71 -9.90 -11.16 -1.76
N ALA A 72 -9.43 -11.22 -0.51
CA ALA A 72 -8.59 -12.31 -0.05
C ALA A 72 -9.30 -13.67 -0.26
N GLY A 73 -8.52 -14.68 -0.66
CA GLY A 73 -8.98 -16.01 -1.02
C GLY A 73 -9.30 -16.20 -2.51
N ASP A 74 -9.53 -15.14 -3.29
CA ASP A 74 -9.85 -15.28 -4.71
C ASP A 74 -8.67 -15.91 -5.48
N ILE A 75 -8.96 -16.82 -6.41
CA ILE A 75 -7.98 -17.27 -7.41
C ILE A 75 -8.04 -16.31 -8.58
N VAL A 76 -6.91 -15.70 -8.89
CA VAL A 76 -6.81 -14.61 -9.85
C VAL A 76 -5.67 -14.85 -10.82
N SER A 77 -5.76 -14.23 -12.00
CA SER A 77 -4.68 -14.21 -12.97
C SER A 77 -4.61 -12.89 -13.72
N GLY A 78 -3.45 -12.64 -14.34
CA GLY A 78 -3.24 -11.45 -15.13
C GLY A 78 -1.84 -11.36 -15.74
N MET A 79 -1.56 -10.18 -16.28
CA MET A 79 -0.26 -9.81 -16.85
C MET A 79 0.16 -8.48 -16.23
N ALA A 80 1.41 -8.33 -15.82
CA ALA A 80 1.92 -7.07 -15.25
C ALA A 80 3.41 -6.86 -15.55
N GLN A 81 3.91 -5.64 -15.38
CA GLN A 81 5.32 -5.29 -15.61
C GLN A 81 6.03 -5.06 -14.28
N PRO A 82 7.33 -5.40 -14.14
CA PRO A 82 8.13 -4.96 -13.00
C PRO A 82 8.09 -3.43 -12.83
N VAL A 83 8.03 -2.98 -11.58
CA VAL A 83 8.15 -1.55 -11.27
C VAL A 83 9.53 -1.01 -11.66
N ALA A 84 9.59 0.19 -12.22
CA ALA A 84 10.86 0.76 -12.70
C ALA A 84 11.80 1.21 -11.56
N ASP A 85 11.24 1.68 -10.44
CA ASP A 85 11.99 2.04 -9.24
C ASP A 85 11.23 1.55 -8.00
N GLU A 86 11.71 0.45 -7.42
CA GLU A 86 11.12 -0.21 -6.25
C GLU A 86 11.02 0.71 -5.03
N ARG A 87 11.82 1.78 -4.95
CA ARG A 87 11.75 2.74 -3.83
C ARG A 87 10.50 3.61 -3.86
N THR A 88 9.85 3.69 -5.02
CA THR A 88 8.69 4.58 -5.28
C THR A 88 7.35 3.85 -5.26
N GLU A 89 7.37 2.54 -5.08
CA GLU A 89 6.22 1.64 -5.19
C GLU A 89 6.17 0.64 -4.04
N SER A 90 4.98 0.36 -3.51
CA SER A 90 4.78 -0.70 -2.51
C SER A 90 4.54 -2.08 -3.12
N VAL A 91 4.56 -2.18 -4.44
CA VAL A 91 4.30 -3.39 -5.22
C VAL A 91 5.50 -3.70 -6.11
N GLU A 92 5.70 -4.97 -6.41
CA GLU A 92 6.76 -5.44 -7.32
C GLU A 92 6.35 -5.29 -8.79
N LEU A 93 5.06 -5.46 -9.07
CA LEU A 93 4.50 -5.38 -10.41
C LEU A 93 3.44 -4.27 -10.52
N TYR A 94 3.37 -3.61 -11.66
CA TYR A 94 2.36 -2.59 -11.97
C TYR A 94 1.84 -2.71 -13.41
N LYS A 95 1.04 -1.74 -13.86
CA LYS A 95 0.44 -1.71 -15.21
C LYS A 95 -0.28 -3.02 -15.55
N ALA A 96 -0.98 -3.57 -14.55
CA ALA A 96 -1.68 -4.82 -14.65
C ALA A 96 -2.75 -4.80 -15.76
N SER A 97 -2.92 -5.92 -16.44
CA SER A 97 -3.86 -6.09 -17.54
C SER A 97 -4.29 -7.55 -17.66
N ARG A 98 -5.31 -7.83 -18.49
CA ARG A 98 -5.89 -9.18 -18.64
C ARG A 98 -6.28 -9.81 -17.31
N LEU A 99 -6.66 -8.96 -16.35
CA LEU A 99 -7.06 -9.36 -15.01
C LEU A 99 -8.32 -10.21 -15.05
N LYS A 100 -8.29 -11.34 -14.34
CA LYS A 100 -9.43 -12.25 -14.19
C LYS A 100 -9.52 -12.72 -12.75
N VAL A 101 -10.76 -12.89 -12.30
CA VAL A 101 -11.08 -13.75 -11.15
C VAL A 101 -11.44 -15.10 -11.75
N VAL A 102 -10.59 -16.09 -11.53
CA VAL A 102 -10.77 -17.47 -12.01
C VAL A 102 -11.76 -18.19 -11.12
N GLU A 103 -11.59 -18.02 -9.81
CA GLU A 103 -12.46 -18.58 -8.79
C GLU A 103 -12.66 -17.56 -7.68
N ARG A 104 -13.89 -17.44 -7.21
CA ARG A 104 -14.27 -16.51 -6.15
C ARG A 104 -14.13 -17.22 -4.81
N ALA A 105 -13.48 -16.57 -3.84
CA ALA A 105 -13.42 -17.11 -2.48
C ALA A 105 -14.84 -17.32 -1.93
N ALA A 106 -15.04 -18.42 -1.22
CA ALA A 106 -16.22 -18.60 -0.38
C ALA A 106 -16.33 -17.44 0.61
N ASP A 107 -17.56 -17.02 0.92
CA ASP A 107 -17.78 -15.99 1.92
C ASP A 107 -17.48 -16.56 3.32
N VAL A 108 -16.29 -16.27 3.83
CA VAL A 108 -15.89 -16.63 5.20
C VAL A 108 -16.20 -15.45 6.11
N VAL A 109 -17.12 -15.65 7.05
CA VAL A 109 -17.35 -14.70 8.13
C VAL A 109 -16.19 -14.80 9.11
N THR A 110 -15.34 -13.78 9.12
CA THR A 110 -14.27 -13.64 10.11
C THR A 110 -14.66 -12.58 11.11
N VAL A 111 -14.36 -12.81 12.39
CA VAL A 111 -14.58 -11.81 13.44
C VAL A 111 -13.42 -10.81 13.37
N PRO A 112 -13.65 -9.53 13.04
CA PRO A 112 -12.59 -8.55 13.02
C PRO A 112 -12.11 -8.23 14.45
N PRO A 113 -10.88 -7.75 14.63
CA PRO A 113 -9.81 -7.58 13.63
C PRO A 113 -8.99 -8.87 13.36
N PRO A 114 -8.33 -9.01 12.18
CA PRO A 114 -8.26 -8.05 11.07
C PRO A 114 -9.56 -7.95 10.27
N TRP A 115 -9.81 -6.78 9.65
CA TRP A 115 -10.94 -6.61 8.74
C TRP A 115 -10.56 -7.18 7.37
N LEU A 116 -11.27 -8.24 6.98
CA LEU A 116 -11.14 -8.88 5.68
C LEU A 116 -12.35 -8.53 4.80
N GLY A 117 -12.23 -8.76 3.50
CA GLY A 117 -13.32 -8.55 2.53
C GLY A 117 -12.94 -7.62 1.39
N LEU A 118 -13.95 -6.98 0.80
CA LEU A 118 -13.75 -6.01 -0.29
C LEU A 118 -13.20 -4.69 0.30
N PRO A 119 -11.97 -4.28 -0.04
CA PRO A 119 -11.48 -2.97 0.38
C PRO A 119 -12.40 -1.86 -0.14
N PRO A 120 -12.70 -0.82 0.65
CA PRO A 120 -13.55 0.30 0.21
C PRO A 120 -12.86 1.12 -0.88
N GLU A 121 -13.54 2.16 -1.35
CA GLU A 121 -12.97 3.08 -2.34
C GLU A 121 -11.87 3.98 -1.77
N LEU A 122 -10.94 4.42 -2.61
CA LEU A 122 -9.83 5.31 -2.20
C LEU A 122 -10.28 6.61 -1.49
N PRO A 123 -11.39 7.26 -1.87
CA PRO A 123 -11.92 8.39 -1.12
C PRO A 123 -12.26 8.05 0.33
N VAL A 124 -12.68 6.81 0.64
CA VAL A 124 -12.94 6.38 2.01
C VAL A 124 -11.66 6.34 2.84
N TYR A 125 -10.55 5.81 2.29
CA TYR A 125 -9.26 5.87 2.98
C TYR A 125 -8.80 7.32 3.21
N ARG A 126 -8.99 8.19 2.21
CA ARG A 126 -8.67 9.61 2.35
C ARG A 126 -9.50 10.26 3.45
N GLN A 127 -10.80 10.06 3.43
CA GLN A 127 -11.72 10.60 4.41
C GLN A 127 -11.37 10.10 5.81
N ARG A 128 -11.01 8.83 5.98
CA ARG A 128 -10.72 8.27 7.30
C ARG A 128 -9.39 8.77 7.91
N GLY A 129 -8.47 9.26 7.09
CA GLY A 129 -7.14 9.63 7.55
C GLY A 129 -6.32 8.43 8.05
N HIS A 130 -5.01 8.62 8.09
CA HIS A 130 -4.06 7.58 8.47
C HIS A 130 -3.62 7.76 9.92
N ARG A 131 -3.29 6.65 10.57
CA ARG A 131 -2.49 6.62 11.80
C ARG A 131 -1.22 5.82 11.54
N ARG A 132 -0.10 6.22 12.12
CA ARG A 132 1.14 5.45 12.06
C ARG A 132 0.90 4.07 12.67
N LEU A 133 1.34 3.04 11.97
CA LEU A 133 1.26 1.66 12.41
C LEU A 133 2.67 1.13 12.65
N ASP A 134 2.88 0.44 13.76
CA ASP A 134 4.13 -0.27 14.02
C ASP A 134 4.39 -1.31 12.93
N ALA A 135 5.62 -1.35 12.40
CA ALA A 135 5.96 -2.17 11.24
C ALA A 135 5.90 -3.68 11.57
N ARG A 136 6.23 -4.07 12.81
CA ARG A 136 6.12 -5.48 13.24
C ARG A 136 4.67 -5.90 13.35
N THR A 137 3.83 -5.03 13.89
CA THR A 137 2.37 -5.21 13.97
C THR A 137 1.76 -5.31 12.57
N TYR A 138 2.15 -4.43 11.64
CA TYR A 138 1.73 -4.53 10.24
C TYR A 138 2.06 -5.91 9.66
N GLN A 139 3.31 -6.34 9.76
CA GLN A 139 3.77 -7.61 9.19
C GLN A 139 3.08 -8.82 9.82
N ALA A 140 2.91 -8.83 11.15
CA ALA A 140 2.41 -10.00 11.87
C ALA A 140 0.88 -10.10 11.91
N LYS A 141 0.16 -8.97 11.83
CA LYS A 141 -1.27 -8.90 12.15
C LYS A 141 -2.12 -8.17 11.11
N CYS A 142 -1.56 -7.18 10.41
CA CYS A 142 -2.34 -6.33 9.50
C CYS A 142 -2.07 -6.58 8.02
N LEU A 143 -1.19 -7.53 7.66
CA LEU A 143 -0.84 -7.83 6.28
C LEU A 143 -2.06 -8.22 5.43
N GLY A 144 -2.99 -8.99 6.01
CA GLY A 144 -4.27 -9.37 5.38
C GLY A 144 -5.40 -8.33 5.51
N CYS A 145 -5.23 -7.32 6.37
CA CYS A 145 -6.29 -6.38 6.70
C CYS A 145 -6.50 -5.34 5.59
N ILE A 146 -7.74 -5.10 5.18
CA ILE A 146 -8.07 -4.08 4.15
C ILE A 146 -7.64 -2.67 4.56
N TRP A 147 -7.57 -2.40 5.86
CA TRP A 147 -7.17 -1.11 6.42
C TRP A 147 -5.67 -0.93 6.60
N GLY A 148 -4.87 -1.99 6.47
CA GLY A 148 -3.42 -1.90 6.54
C GLY A 148 -2.86 -1.29 5.25
N CYS A 149 -1.82 -0.47 5.36
CA CYS A 149 -1.17 0.10 4.20
C CYS A 149 0.33 0.22 4.42
N ARG A 150 1.12 -0.34 3.50
CA ARG A 150 2.56 -0.08 3.38
C ARG A 150 2.77 0.92 2.26
N MET A 151 3.28 2.10 2.58
CA MET A 151 3.46 3.21 1.64
C MET A 151 4.94 3.43 1.33
N PRO A 152 5.32 3.61 0.07
CA PRO A 152 6.58 4.26 -0.27
C PRO A 152 6.46 5.74 0.12
N VAL A 153 7.47 6.21 0.85
CA VAL A 153 7.60 7.60 1.29
C VAL A 153 8.76 8.24 0.56
N GLU A 154 8.46 9.25 -0.24
CA GLU A 154 9.43 10.12 -0.89
C GLU A 154 9.64 11.37 -0.02
N MET A 155 10.85 11.57 0.49
CA MET A 155 11.22 12.73 1.29
C MET A 155 12.09 13.67 0.46
N ILE A 156 11.56 14.84 0.15
CA ILE A 156 12.30 15.94 -0.50
C ILE A 156 13.14 16.63 0.56
N ILE A 157 14.47 16.59 0.40
CA ILE A 157 15.42 17.16 1.37
C ILE A 157 15.53 18.67 1.21
N ASP A 158 15.49 19.15 -0.02
CA ASP A 158 15.57 20.56 -0.35
C ASP A 158 14.43 20.92 -1.31
N GLN A 159 13.45 21.68 -0.82
CA GLN A 159 12.33 22.14 -1.64
C GLN A 159 12.77 23.03 -2.81
N TRP A 160 13.94 23.68 -2.70
CA TRP A 160 14.52 24.50 -3.77
C TRP A 160 15.30 23.66 -4.79
N ASN A 161 15.60 22.40 -4.47
CA ASN A 161 16.15 21.42 -5.39
C ASN A 161 15.48 20.05 -5.17
N PRO A 162 14.25 19.85 -5.69
CA PRO A 162 13.45 18.66 -5.44
C PRO A 162 14.05 17.34 -5.94
N SER A 163 15.14 17.38 -6.71
CA SER A 163 15.87 16.17 -7.12
C SER A 163 16.59 15.49 -5.95
N GLN A 164 16.89 16.23 -4.88
CA GLN A 164 17.48 15.68 -3.67
C GLN A 164 16.42 15.00 -2.81
N LYS A 165 16.36 13.67 -2.94
CA LYS A 165 15.33 12.84 -2.31
C LYS A 165 15.93 11.72 -1.48
N ARG A 166 15.22 11.34 -0.43
CA ARG A 166 15.40 10.06 0.29
C ARG A 166 14.11 9.26 0.24
N TYR A 167 14.24 7.95 0.31
CA TYR A 167 13.11 7.04 0.24
C TYR A 167 13.11 6.12 1.44
N ARG A 168 11.92 5.77 1.93
CA ARG A 168 11.72 4.68 2.89
C ARG A 168 10.31 4.14 2.75
N PHE A 169 10.04 3.03 3.44
CA PHE A 169 8.69 2.52 3.59
C PHE A 169 8.18 2.81 4.99
N GLU A 170 6.92 3.20 5.06
CA GLU A 170 6.19 3.40 6.31
C GLU A 170 4.87 2.62 6.27
N THR A 171 4.40 2.22 7.44
CA THR A 171 3.17 1.46 7.61
C THR A 171 2.13 2.31 8.32
N PHE A 172 0.89 2.22 7.85
CA PHE A 172 -0.23 3.00 8.33
C PHE A 172 -1.48 2.14 8.53
N CYS A 173 -2.33 2.59 9.44
CA CYS A 173 -3.64 2.00 9.70
C CYS A 173 -4.73 3.02 9.38
N TYR A 174 -5.71 2.60 8.57
CA TYR A 174 -6.93 3.35 8.29
C TYR A 174 -8.14 2.79 9.05
N GLY A 175 -7.97 1.72 9.83
CA GLY A 175 -9.06 1.01 10.51
C GLY A 175 -9.52 1.71 11.79
N PRO A 176 -10.60 1.22 12.43
CA PRO A 176 -11.19 1.79 13.64
C PRO A 176 -10.17 2.16 14.72
N LYS A 177 -10.38 3.26 15.43
CA LYS A 177 -9.48 3.71 16.51
C LYS A 177 -9.42 2.68 17.63
N SER A 178 -10.56 2.03 17.93
CA SER A 178 -10.75 0.95 18.91
C SER A 178 -10.11 -0.39 18.53
N CYS A 179 -9.47 -0.52 17.36
CA CYS A 179 -8.84 -1.76 16.91
C CYS A 179 -7.87 -2.35 17.93
N SER A 180 -8.17 -3.54 18.47
CA SER A 180 -7.33 -4.23 19.46
C SER A 180 -5.98 -4.71 18.93
N LEU A 181 -5.80 -4.83 17.60
CA LEU A 181 -4.52 -5.14 16.97
C LEU A 181 -3.67 -3.88 16.70
N TYR A 182 -4.23 -2.68 16.83
CA TYR A 182 -3.49 -1.46 16.50
C TYR A 182 -2.41 -1.18 17.54
N ARG A 183 -1.21 -0.88 17.03
CA ARG A 183 -0.11 -0.34 17.82
C ARG A 183 0.53 0.80 17.05
N ALA A 184 0.63 1.97 17.69
CA ALA A 184 1.28 3.12 17.08
C ALA A 184 2.74 2.81 16.75
N GLY A 185 3.16 3.19 15.54
CA GLY A 185 4.56 3.17 15.15
C GLY A 185 5.34 4.32 15.81
N PRO A 186 6.69 4.28 15.80
CA PRO A 186 7.48 5.41 16.29
C PRO A 186 7.16 6.71 15.53
N THR A 187 7.41 7.85 16.17
CA THR A 187 7.46 9.16 15.50
C THR A 187 8.45 9.12 14.32
N ARG A 188 8.27 10.03 13.37
CA ARG A 188 8.96 9.97 12.08
C ARG A 188 9.75 11.24 11.84
N LYS A 189 11.07 11.10 11.68
CA LYS A 189 11.94 12.21 11.29
C LYS A 189 11.92 12.41 9.78
N VAL A 190 11.71 13.65 9.35
CA VAL A 190 11.78 14.11 7.97
C VAL A 190 13.02 15.00 7.83
N PRO A 191 14.06 14.52 7.13
CA PRO A 191 15.28 15.30 6.93
C PRO A 191 15.01 16.50 6.01
N GLY A 192 15.65 17.62 6.32
CA GLY A 192 15.62 18.85 5.55
C GLY A 192 17.02 19.36 5.18
N ARG A 193 17.05 20.51 4.50
CA ARG A 193 18.27 21.15 4.01
C ARG A 193 19.28 21.41 5.15
N LYS A 194 20.58 21.32 4.85
CA LYS A 194 21.68 21.62 5.81
C LYS A 194 21.60 20.85 7.14
N GLY A 195 21.09 19.61 7.11
CA GLY A 195 21.03 18.75 8.30
C GLY A 195 19.87 19.04 9.26
N MET A 196 18.95 19.92 8.88
CA MET A 196 17.70 20.11 9.62
C MET A 196 16.88 18.82 9.63
N SER A 197 16.04 18.65 10.64
CA SER A 197 15.09 17.54 10.74
C SER A 197 13.82 18.04 11.40
N TRP A 198 12.69 17.65 10.85
CA TRP A 198 11.38 17.79 11.50
C TRP A 198 10.93 16.44 12.03
N GLU A 199 10.31 16.41 13.21
CA GLU A 199 9.77 15.18 13.79
C GLU A 199 8.24 15.22 13.75
N GLU A 200 7.65 14.22 13.12
CA GLU A 200 6.20 14.03 13.07
C GLU A 200 5.73 13.44 14.39
N GLU A 201 5.18 14.30 15.24
CA GLU A 201 4.68 13.95 16.57
C GLU A 201 3.30 13.27 16.52
N ASN A 202 2.79 12.87 17.69
CA ASN A 202 1.51 12.16 17.82
C ASN A 202 0.29 13.00 17.44
N TRP A 203 0.36 14.33 17.62
CA TRP A 203 -0.73 15.23 17.25
C TRP A 203 -1.10 15.14 15.77
N VAL A 204 -0.18 14.70 14.90
CA VAL A 204 -0.44 14.52 13.46
C VAL A 204 -1.42 13.38 13.19
N ASP A 205 -1.31 12.27 13.94
CA ASP A 205 -2.24 11.14 13.85
C ASP A 205 -3.60 11.52 14.48
N GLU A 206 -3.57 12.30 15.57
CA GLU A 206 -4.76 12.84 16.23
C GLU A 206 -5.52 13.78 15.29
N ASP A 207 -4.85 14.76 14.70
CA ASP A 207 -5.39 15.71 13.71
C ASP A 207 -5.95 14.99 12.49
N ALA A 208 -5.18 14.04 11.91
CA ALA A 208 -5.60 13.29 10.74
C ALA A 208 -6.85 12.41 10.99
N THR A 209 -7.18 12.13 12.26
CA THR A 209 -8.33 11.30 12.63
C THR A 209 -9.30 11.99 13.57
N ALA A 210 -9.18 13.29 13.82
CA ALA A 210 -9.94 14.01 14.83
C ALA A 210 -11.45 13.95 14.60
N HIS A 211 -11.86 13.89 13.33
CA HIS A 211 -13.26 13.81 12.91
C HIS A 211 -13.90 12.43 13.04
N ARG A 212 -13.14 11.40 13.46
CA ARG A 212 -13.63 10.02 13.55
C ARG A 212 -14.05 9.61 14.95
N GLY A 213 -15.12 8.85 15.04
CA GLY A 213 -15.47 8.07 16.22
C GLY A 213 -14.50 6.90 16.50
N GLU A 214 -14.65 6.24 17.64
CA GLU A 214 -13.78 5.13 18.05
C GLU A 214 -13.90 3.90 17.13
N ASP A 215 -15.14 3.53 16.79
CA ASP A 215 -15.45 2.33 16.00
C ASP A 215 -15.59 2.61 14.49
N GLU A 216 -15.41 3.88 14.09
CA GLU A 216 -15.38 4.28 12.68
C GLU A 216 -14.10 3.85 12.04
#